data_AF-A0A7C4S8J2-F1
#
_entry.id   AF-A0A7C4S8J2-F1
#
_cell.length_a   1.000
_cell.length_b   1.000
_cell.length_c   1.000
_cell.angle_alpha   90.00
_cell.angle_beta   90.00
_cell.angle_gamma   90.00
#
_symmetry.space_group_name_H-M   'P 1'
#
loop_
_entity.id
_entity.type
_entity.pdbx_description
1 polymer ?
#
loop_
_entity_poly.entity_id
_entity_poly.type
_entity_poly.pdbx_seq_one_letter_code
_entity_poly.pdbx_strand_id
1 'polypeptide(L)'
;MNEAALIIIVFYVFLGLIAFIVPRFVHEVKRVLDLLDKLSTILLIFFILIKALQLKTGEVVEIVNSFVIDSLIGAIALFAYLFCANISRCFWLGRCSVNRIIGYLTTIIMHMLIIAVIRATLP
;
A
#
# COMPACT_ATOMS: atom_id res chain seq x y z
N MET A 1 3.01 -10.19 -10.22
CA MET A 1 3.43 -9.10 -9.31
C MET A 1 4.93 -8.97 -9.41
N ASN A 2 5.48 -7.75 -9.49
CA ASN A 2 6.93 -7.55 -9.49
C ASN A 2 7.51 -8.01 -8.14
N GLU A 3 8.70 -8.60 -8.15
CA GLU A 3 9.38 -9.08 -6.93
C GLU A 3 9.53 -7.96 -5.89
N ALA A 4 9.83 -6.73 -6.34
CA ALA A 4 9.90 -5.54 -5.49
C ALA A 4 8.57 -5.23 -4.76
N ALA A 5 7.42 -5.41 -5.42
CA ALA A 5 6.11 -5.19 -4.81
C ALA A 5 5.82 -6.20 -3.71
N LEU A 6 6.20 -7.47 -3.93
CA LEU A 6 6.07 -8.52 -2.93
C LEU A 6 6.95 -8.22 -1.71
N ILE A 7 8.20 -7.80 -1.93
CA ILE A 7 9.14 -7.41 -0.86
C ILE A 7 8.56 -6.28 -0.01
N ILE A 8 7.98 -5.25 -0.64
CA ILE A 8 7.36 -4.11 0.08
C ILE A 8 6.16 -4.57 0.92
N ILE A 9 5.27 -5.39 0.36
CA ILE A 9 4.12 -5.92 1.10
C ILE A 9 4.59 -6.76 2.29
N VAL A 10 5.56 -7.65 2.09
CA VAL A 10 6.14 -8.49 3.14
C VAL A 10 6.78 -7.63 4.22
N PHE A 11 7.53 -6.59 3.85
CA PHE A 11 8.12 -5.65 4.79
C PHE A 11 7.07 -4.96 5.66
N TYR A 12 5.99 -4.44 5.06
CA TYR A 12 4.89 -3.81 5.81
C TYR A 12 4.13 -4.81 6.71
N VAL A 13 3.97 -6.06 6.29
CA VAL A 13 3.42 -7.14 7.12
C VAL A 13 4.30 -7.38 8.34
N PHE A 14 5.62 -7.54 8.16
CA PHE A 14 6.57 -7.69 9.26
C PHE A 14 6.54 -6.48 10.20
N LEU A 15 6.46 -5.27 9.66
CA LEU A 15 6.38 -4.03 10.45
C LEU A 15 5.08 -3.97 11.28
N GLY A 16 3.98 -4.49 10.74
CA GLY A 16 2.72 -4.65 11.45
C GLY A 16 2.79 -5.71 12.56
N LEU A 17 3.56 -6.78 12.34
CA LEU A 17 3.81 -7.84 13.32
C LEU A 17 4.86 -7.44 14.37
N ILE A 18 5.81 -6.55 14.08
CA ILE A 18 6.77 -6.02 15.08
C ILE A 18 6.03 -5.30 16.22
N ALA A 19 4.78 -4.87 15.99
CA ALA A 19 3.90 -4.34 17.04
C ALA A 19 3.60 -5.38 18.14
N PHE A 20 3.76 -6.68 17.86
CA PHE A 20 3.75 -7.74 18.89
C PHE A 20 4.94 -7.66 19.85
N ILE A 21 6.10 -7.15 19.42
CA ILE A 21 7.34 -7.21 20.21
C ILE A 21 7.59 -5.85 20.87
N VAL A 22 7.45 -4.73 20.13
CA VAL A 22 7.74 -3.38 20.64
C VAL A 22 6.71 -2.34 20.16
N PRO A 23 5.55 -2.20 20.83
CA PRO A 23 4.46 -1.34 20.36
C PRO A 23 4.81 0.16 20.32
N ARG A 24 5.72 0.64 21.18
CA ARG A 24 6.19 2.04 21.16
C ARG A 24 6.99 2.36 19.90
N PHE A 25 7.84 1.43 19.47
CA PHE A 25 8.69 1.60 18.28
C PHE A 25 7.84 1.69 17.00
N VAL A 26 6.77 0.89 16.92
CA VAL A 26 5.85 0.92 15.77
C VAL A 26 5.08 2.24 15.65
N HIS A 27 4.78 2.92 16.76
CA HIS A 27 4.13 4.23 16.70
C HIS A 27 5.03 5.34 16.15
N GLU A 28 6.32 5.32 16.48
CA GLU A 28 7.30 6.25 15.93
C GLU A 28 7.60 5.94 14.47
N VAL A 29 7.78 4.67 14.13
CA VAL A 29 7.98 4.22 12.74
C VAL A 29 6.75 4.54 11.88
N LYS A 30 5.52 4.47 12.43
CA LYS A 30 4.31 4.89 11.72
C LYS A 30 4.36 6.37 11.31
N ARG A 31 4.85 7.27 12.16
CA ARG A 31 4.99 8.69 11.79
C ARG A 31 6.00 8.88 10.66
N VAL A 32 7.12 8.15 10.71
CA VAL A 32 8.15 8.18 9.66
C VAL A 32 7.61 7.61 8.35
N LEU A 33 6.86 6.51 8.40
CA LEU A 33 6.18 5.92 7.25
C LEU A 33 5.13 6.86 6.66
N ASP A 34 4.32 7.52 7.48
CA ASP A 34 3.32 8.50 7.05
C ASP A 34 3.97 9.73 6.37
N LEU A 35 5.18 10.09 6.80
CA LEU A 35 5.99 11.15 6.18
C LEU A 35 6.58 10.67 4.83
N LEU A 36 7.09 9.44 4.77
CA LEU A 36 7.60 8.82 3.54
C LEU A 36 6.50 8.61 2.51
N ASP A 37 5.28 8.25 2.91
CA ASP A 37 4.13 8.12 2.01
C ASP A 37 3.74 9.47 1.40
N LYS A 38 3.74 10.55 2.21
CA LYS A 38 3.50 11.91 1.70
C LYS A 38 4.61 12.35 0.73
N LEU A 39 5.87 12.07 1.07
CA LEU A 39 7.01 12.37 0.21
C LEU A 39 6.94 11.59 -1.11
N SER A 40 6.61 10.29 -1.04
CA SER A 40 6.37 9.42 -2.18
C SER A 40 5.27 10.02 -3.06
N THR A 41 4.11 10.34 -2.50
CA THR A 41 2.98 10.95 -3.21
C THR A 41 3.36 12.26 -3.90
N ILE A 42 4.15 13.12 -3.26
CA ILE A 42 4.63 14.38 -3.84
C ILE A 42 5.60 14.15 -5.00
N LEU A 43 6.62 13.30 -4.81
CA LEU A 43 7.57 12.92 -5.86
C LEU A 43 6.87 12.29 -7.05
N LEU A 44 5.85 11.49 -6.75
CA LEU A 44 5.02 10.78 -7.68
C LEU A 44 4.16 11.74 -8.53
N ILE A 45 3.50 12.74 -7.91
CA ILE A 45 2.81 13.84 -8.62
C ILE A 45 3.79 14.61 -9.51
N PHE A 46 4.98 14.93 -9.00
CA PHE A 46 6.02 15.62 -9.75
C PHE A 46 6.50 14.80 -10.96
N PHE A 47 6.64 13.49 -10.82
CA PHE A 47 7.05 12.59 -11.89
C PHE A 47 5.97 12.48 -12.98
N ILE A 48 4.68 12.42 -12.61
CA ILE A 48 3.57 12.53 -13.58
C ILE A 48 3.67 13.85 -14.33
N LEU A 49 3.89 14.95 -13.63
CA LEU A 49 3.92 16.29 -14.25
C LEU A 49 5.05 16.39 -15.30
N ILE A 50 6.24 15.88 -14.96
CA ILE A 50 7.38 15.81 -15.89
C ILE A 50 7.09 14.89 -17.07
N LYS A 51 6.53 13.70 -16.82
CA LYS A 51 6.23 12.74 -17.88
C LYS A 51 5.12 13.24 -18.80
N ALA A 52 4.07 13.85 -18.26
CA ALA A 52 2.99 14.47 -19.02
C ALA A 52 3.51 15.59 -19.95
N LEU A 53 4.52 16.36 -19.51
CA LEU A 53 5.19 17.38 -20.33
C LEU A 53 6.04 16.80 -21.47
N GLN A 54 6.44 15.52 -21.39
CA GLN A 54 7.32 14.85 -22.36
C GLN A 54 6.59 13.89 -23.31
N LEU A 55 5.30 13.61 -23.09
CA LEU A 55 4.58 12.55 -23.80
C LEU A 55 3.93 13.03 -25.10
N LYS A 56 4.18 12.29 -26.19
CA LYS A 56 3.31 12.31 -27.37
C LYS A 56 2.07 11.44 -27.09
N THR A 57 0.91 11.87 -27.57
CA THR A 57 -0.46 11.45 -27.20
C THR A 57 -0.80 9.94 -27.18
N GLY A 58 0.09 9.03 -27.58
CA GLY A 58 -0.12 7.58 -27.59
C GLY A 58 0.44 6.79 -26.38
N GLU A 59 1.52 7.24 -25.74
CA GLU A 59 2.21 6.48 -24.66
C GLU A 59 1.69 6.81 -23.25
N VAL A 60 0.79 7.80 -23.13
CA VAL A 60 0.29 8.30 -21.84
C VAL A 60 -0.48 7.23 -21.08
N VAL A 61 -1.25 6.41 -21.80
CA VAL A 61 -2.16 5.42 -21.18
C VAL A 61 -1.37 4.33 -20.46
N GLU A 62 -0.28 3.82 -21.03
CA GLU A 62 0.51 2.75 -20.43
C GLU A 62 1.24 3.22 -19.17
N ILE A 63 1.83 4.42 -19.22
CA ILE A 63 2.54 5.03 -18.07
C ILE A 63 1.57 5.32 -16.93
N VAL A 64 0.41 5.92 -17.23
CA VAL A 64 -0.61 6.22 -16.21
C VAL A 64 -1.16 4.92 -15.61
N ASN A 65 -1.34 3.86 -16.40
CA ASN A 65 -1.80 2.58 -15.86
C ASN A 65 -0.77 1.88 -14.99
N SER A 66 0.51 1.84 -15.40
CA SER A 66 1.59 1.31 -14.55
C SER A 66 1.61 2.03 -13.20
N PHE A 67 1.46 3.34 -13.24
CA PHE A 67 1.42 4.19 -12.06
C PHE A 67 0.23 3.91 -11.14
N VAL A 68 -0.97 3.78 -11.70
CA VAL A 68 -2.18 3.46 -10.93
C VAL A 68 -2.02 2.10 -10.26
N ILE A 69 -1.47 1.12 -10.98
CA ILE A 69 -1.18 -0.21 -10.43
C ILE A 69 -0.18 -0.10 -9.26
N ASP A 70 0.92 0.63 -9.42
CA ASP A 70 1.93 0.77 -8.36
C ASP A 70 1.37 1.48 -7.12
N SER A 71 0.51 2.48 -7.31
CA SER A 71 -0.18 3.17 -6.22
C SER A 71 -1.17 2.25 -5.47
N LEU A 72 -1.92 1.43 -6.21
CA LEU A 72 -2.83 0.43 -5.62
C LEU A 72 -2.05 -0.65 -4.84
N ILE A 73 -0.87 -1.05 -5.31
CA ILE A 73 0.03 -1.97 -4.60
C ILE A 73 0.51 -1.33 -3.27
N GLY A 74 0.89 -0.06 -3.29
CA GLY A 74 1.26 0.68 -2.07
C GLY A 74 0.11 0.72 -1.05
N ALA A 75 -1.11 0.98 -1.51
CA ALA A 75 -2.30 0.94 -0.66
C ALA A 75 -2.53 -0.46 -0.06
N ILE A 76 -2.36 -1.53 -0.84
CA ILE A 76 -2.44 -2.92 -0.33
C ILE A 76 -1.41 -3.14 0.79
N ALA A 77 -0.17 -2.69 0.63
CA ALA A 77 0.87 -2.82 1.65
C ALA A 77 0.50 -2.11 2.96
N LEU A 78 -0.05 -0.88 2.87
CA LEU A 78 -0.53 -0.13 4.03
C LEU A 78 -1.69 -0.85 4.75
N PHE A 79 -2.68 -1.34 4.01
CA PHE A 79 -3.80 -2.07 4.61
C PHE A 79 -3.37 -3.41 5.21
N ALA A 80 -2.40 -4.09 4.61
CA ALA A 80 -1.80 -5.31 5.17
C ALA A 80 -1.09 -5.01 6.51
N TYR A 81 -0.35 -3.90 6.60
CA TYR A 81 0.20 -3.40 7.86
C TYR A 81 -0.88 -3.16 8.91
N LEU A 82 -1.95 -2.43 8.56
CA LEU A 82 -3.05 -2.13 9.50
C LEU A 82 -3.77 -3.39 9.97
N PHE A 83 -3.95 -4.37 9.08
CA PHE A 83 -4.49 -5.68 9.39
C PHE A 83 -3.62 -6.41 10.43
N CYS A 84 -2.32 -6.55 10.17
CA CYS A 84 -1.38 -7.20 11.08
C CYS A 84 -1.24 -6.46 12.41
N ALA A 85 -1.20 -5.12 12.40
CA ALA A 85 -1.14 -4.31 13.62
C ALA A 85 -2.42 -4.42 14.46
N ASN A 86 -3.58 -4.67 13.85
CA ASN A 86 -4.82 -4.89 14.57
C ASN A 86 -4.87 -6.30 15.19
N ILE A 87 -4.42 -7.32 14.46
CA ILE A 87 -4.23 -8.68 15.00
C ILE A 87 -3.27 -8.64 16.20
N SER A 88 -2.15 -7.94 16.07
CA SER A 88 -1.18 -7.76 17.15
C SER A 88 -1.81 -7.18 18.42
N ARG A 89 -2.66 -6.16 18.27
CA ARG A 89 -3.43 -5.57 19.38
C ARG A 89 -4.48 -6.52 19.96
N CYS A 90 -5.12 -7.34 19.13
CA CYS A 90 -6.05 -8.37 19.61
C CYS A 90 -5.35 -9.32 20.58
N PHE A 91 -4.17 -9.81 20.20
CA PHE A 91 -3.40 -10.74 21.03
C PHE A 91 -2.82 -10.09 22.30
N TRP A 92 -2.25 -8.89 22.20
CA TRP A 92 -1.56 -8.25 23.34
C TRP A 92 -2.50 -7.58 24.35
N LEU A 93 -3.54 -6.90 23.86
CA LEU A 93 -4.41 -6.07 24.70
C LEU A 93 -5.79 -6.71 24.93
N GLY A 94 -6.07 -7.87 24.32
CA GLY A 94 -7.40 -8.49 24.31
C GLY A 94 -8.46 -7.66 23.58
N ARG A 95 -8.08 -6.53 22.97
CA ARG A 95 -8.98 -5.58 22.33
C ARG A 95 -9.02 -5.85 20.84
N CYS A 96 -9.91 -6.76 20.44
CA CYS A 96 -10.09 -7.10 19.04
C CYS A 96 -11.29 -6.39 18.43
N SER A 97 -11.06 -5.70 17.31
CA SER A 97 -12.12 -5.11 16.50
C SER A 97 -12.27 -5.90 15.22
N VAL A 98 -13.14 -6.92 15.25
CA VAL A 98 -13.43 -7.80 14.11
C VAL A 98 -13.90 -6.99 12.90
N ASN A 99 -14.73 -5.97 13.12
CA ASN A 99 -15.19 -5.06 12.06
C ASN A 99 -14.04 -4.38 11.31
N ARG A 100 -12.97 -3.98 12.02
CA ARG A 100 -11.77 -3.38 11.39
C ARG A 100 -10.96 -4.42 10.63
N ILE A 101 -10.82 -5.64 11.15
CA ILE A 101 -10.11 -6.75 10.47
C ILE A 101 -10.82 -7.08 9.15
N ILE A 102 -12.13 -7.27 9.20
CA ILE A 102 -12.95 -7.52 8.01
C ILE A 102 -12.82 -6.34 7.04
N GLY A 103 -12.96 -5.10 7.53
CA GLY A 103 -12.82 -3.90 6.70
C GLY A 103 -11.49 -3.84 5.94
N TYR A 104 -10.36 -4.03 6.63
CA TYR A 104 -9.04 -4.02 6.00
C TYR A 104 -8.89 -5.16 4.99
N LEU A 105 -9.35 -6.37 5.31
CA LEU A 105 -9.30 -7.52 4.41
C LEU A 105 -10.14 -7.28 3.14
N THR A 106 -11.37 -6.79 3.28
CA THR A 106 -12.23 -6.44 2.15
C THR A 106 -11.58 -5.37 1.29
N THR A 107 -10.98 -4.34 1.87
CA THR A 107 -10.27 -3.30 1.11
C THR A 107 -9.09 -3.87 0.33
N ILE A 108 -8.28 -4.75 0.92
CA ILE A 108 -7.18 -5.45 0.23
C ILE A 108 -7.70 -6.24 -0.98
N ILE A 109 -8.77 -7.02 -0.79
CA ILE A 109 -9.39 -7.83 -1.85
C ILE A 109 -9.90 -6.91 -2.98
N MET A 110 -10.57 -5.82 -2.65
CA MET A 110 -11.04 -4.85 -3.65
C MET A 110 -9.89 -4.25 -4.47
N HIS A 111 -8.79 -3.85 -3.84
CA HIS A 111 -7.64 -3.30 -4.55
C HIS A 111 -6.99 -4.36 -5.47
N MET A 112 -6.89 -5.62 -5.01
CA MET A 112 -6.41 -6.72 -5.85
C MET A 112 -7.31 -6.96 -7.07
N LEU A 113 -8.63 -6.92 -6.89
CA LEU A 113 -9.59 -7.05 -7.99
C LEU A 113 -9.47 -5.90 -9.00
N ILE A 114 -9.33 -4.66 -8.54
CA ILE A 114 -9.14 -3.50 -9.42
C ILE A 114 -7.85 -3.66 -10.24
N ILE A 115 -6.73 -4.06 -9.62
CA ILE A 115 -5.48 -4.31 -10.33
C ILE A 115 -5.66 -5.43 -11.38
N ALA A 116 -6.35 -6.51 -11.03
CA ALA A 116 -6.61 -7.62 -11.95
C ALA A 116 -7.44 -7.18 -13.16
N VAL A 117 -8.47 -6.36 -12.96
CA VAL A 117 -9.28 -5.78 -14.04
C VAL A 117 -8.43 -4.89 -14.93
N ILE A 118 -7.69 -3.95 -14.38
CA ILE A 118 -6.83 -3.03 -15.15
C ILE A 118 -5.86 -3.83 -16.04
N ARG A 119 -5.21 -4.86 -15.48
CA ARG A 119 -4.27 -5.73 -16.20
C ARG A 119 -4.94 -6.58 -17.29
N ALA A 120 -6.21 -6.96 -17.13
CA ALA A 120 -6.94 -7.74 -18.12
C ALA A 120 -7.51 -6.88 -19.27
N THR A 121 -7.72 -5.58 -19.01
CA THR A 121 -8.26 -4.62 -19.99
C THR A 121 -7.20 -3.89 -20.81
N LEU A 122 -5.93 -3.97 -20.40
CA LEU A 122 -4.82 -3.39 -21.14
C LEU A 122 -4.27 -4.41 -22.15
N PRO A 123 -4.07 -4.00 -23.42
CA PRO A 123 -3.45 -4.86 -24.44
C PRO A 123 -1.98 -5.17 -24.14
#